data_AF-A0AAP4UDB3-F1
#
_entry.id   AF-A0AAP4UDB3-F1
#
_cell.length_a   1.000
_cell.length_b   1.000
_cell.length_c   1.000
_cell.angle_alpha   90.00
_cell.angle_beta   90.00
_cell.angle_gamma   90.00
#
_symmetry.space_group_name_H-M   'P 1'
#
loop_
_entity.id
_entity.type
_entity.pdbx_description
1 polymer ?
#
loop_
_entity_poly.entity_id
_entity_poly.type
_entity_poly.pdbx_seq_one_letter_code
_entity_poly.pdbx_strand_id
1 'polypeptide(L)'
;MTFLTDFGLTLDLAIILAIDITIAVVLLALMRYLQGWSVRVNSRAELAERDNFAFGVSTAGAVLALGIVLTGAITGEAANSYAMEAIGMTFYGVFGLILIKFGRFLHDKVALNEVDKNSQIVNGNMSIAIVDAAAAIATAIIIRSVLMWAEDITLDTFIAIFTAFLISQLMLVILTRFREHQYAKRNQGDSMQKALEQGQVAIAVRHSGYMIAMAFTFNAASHFIIYDPSAYFMNIVGWLTFSIIMLIALSVLLAVVKKLVLAQINLTDEVEKQHNVGVAAVELAISVSIALILAALMA
;
A
#
# COMPACT_ATOMS: atom_id res chain seq x y z
N MET A 1 13.51 42.22 3.19
CA MET A 1 13.34 40.86 3.74
C MET A 1 11.85 40.68 3.93
N THR A 2 11.22 39.79 3.15
CA THR A 2 9.78 39.54 3.22
C THR A 2 9.48 38.67 4.45
N PHE A 3 8.37 38.89 5.16
CA PHE A 3 7.97 38.08 6.34
C PHE A 3 8.14 36.56 6.13
N LEU A 4 7.91 36.06 4.91
CA LEU A 4 8.07 34.65 4.53
C LEU A 4 9.52 34.15 4.55
N THR A 5 10.50 34.99 4.21
CA THR A 5 11.92 34.59 4.24
C THR A 5 12.42 34.38 5.67
N ASP A 6 11.82 35.07 6.65
CA ASP A 6 12.15 34.90 8.06
C ASP A 6 11.66 33.55 8.63
N PHE A 7 10.74 32.87 7.92
CA PHE A 7 10.29 31.50 8.20
C PHE A 7 10.89 30.45 7.24
N GLY A 8 11.92 30.82 6.46
CA GLY A 8 12.59 29.90 5.53
C GLY A 8 11.87 29.66 4.20
N LEU A 9 10.77 30.36 3.91
CA LEU A 9 10.07 30.30 2.62
C LEU A 9 10.67 31.30 1.64
N THR A 10 11.62 30.82 0.83
CA THR A 10 12.17 31.59 -0.30
C THR A 10 11.24 31.51 -1.52
N LEU A 11 11.36 32.47 -2.44
CA LEU A 11 10.61 32.44 -3.70
C LEU A 11 10.92 31.18 -4.51
N ASP A 12 12.19 30.75 -4.53
CA ASP A 12 12.62 29.54 -5.22
C ASP A 12 11.95 28.28 -4.66
N LEU A 13 11.92 28.13 -3.34
CA LEU A 13 11.24 27.03 -2.68
C LEU A 13 9.73 27.05 -2.97
N ALA A 14 9.10 28.24 -2.96
CA ALA A 14 7.68 28.37 -3.27
C ALA A 14 7.35 27.94 -4.72
N ILE A 15 8.24 28.23 -5.68
CA ILE A 15 8.08 27.80 -7.07
C ILE A 15 8.22 26.29 -7.20
N ILE A 16 9.21 25.69 -6.54
CA ILE A 16 9.43 24.22 -6.52
C ILE A 16 8.20 23.51 -5.96
N LEU A 17 7.71 23.94 -4.79
CA LEU A 17 6.49 23.37 -4.19
C LEU A 17 5.26 23.53 -5.09
N ALA A 18 5.14 24.64 -5.82
CA ALA A 18 4.05 24.85 -6.76
C ALA A 18 4.13 23.89 -7.96
N ILE A 19 5.33 23.60 -8.46
CA ILE A 19 5.57 22.60 -9.51
C ILE A 19 5.14 21.22 -9.01
N ASP A 20 5.59 20.81 -7.83
CA ASP A 20 5.27 19.50 -7.25
C ASP A 20 3.78 19.30 -7.05
N ILE A 21 3.11 20.28 -6.44
CA ILE A 21 1.66 20.23 -6.21
C ILE A 21 0.91 20.17 -7.54
N THR A 22 1.35 20.92 -8.55
CA THR A 22 0.71 20.90 -9.87
C THR A 22 0.81 19.52 -10.50
N ILE A 23 2.01 18.94 -10.55
CA ILE A 23 2.24 17.60 -11.10
C ILE A 23 1.47 16.55 -10.30
N ALA A 24 1.50 16.63 -8.97
CA ALA A 24 0.77 15.72 -8.09
C ALA A 24 -0.74 15.75 -8.38
N VAL A 25 -1.34 16.93 -8.52
CA VAL A 25 -2.77 17.08 -8.85
C VAL A 25 -3.08 16.46 -10.21
N VAL A 26 -2.24 16.68 -11.23
CA VAL A 26 -2.42 16.06 -12.55
C VAL A 26 -2.37 14.54 -12.47
N LEU A 27 -1.38 13.97 -11.76
CA LEU A 27 -1.22 12.53 -11.61
C LEU A 27 -2.38 11.90 -10.79
N LEU A 28 -2.83 12.56 -9.73
CA LEU A 28 -3.99 12.12 -8.94
C LEU A 28 -5.28 12.13 -9.77
N ALA A 29 -5.48 13.19 -10.58
CA ALA A 29 -6.60 13.25 -11.51
C ALA A 29 -6.51 12.12 -12.56
N LEU A 30 -5.33 11.87 -13.12
CA LEU A 30 -5.09 10.78 -14.07
C LEU A 30 -5.41 9.41 -13.45
N MET A 31 -5.02 9.16 -12.20
CA MET A 31 -5.28 7.88 -11.51
C MET A 31 -6.77 7.55 -11.43
N ARG A 32 -7.62 8.56 -11.21
CA ARG A 32 -9.09 8.41 -11.22
C ARG A 32 -9.59 7.90 -12.58
N TYR A 33 -9.13 8.47 -13.69
CA TYR A 33 -9.57 8.06 -15.02
C TYR A 33 -9.02 6.68 -15.40
N LEU A 34 -7.76 6.41 -15.05
CA LEU A 34 -7.14 5.11 -15.25
C LEU A 34 -7.88 3.98 -14.54
N GLN A 35 -8.60 4.24 -13.45
CA GLN A 35 -9.44 3.21 -12.83
C GLN A 35 -10.60 2.76 -13.70
N GLY A 36 -11.30 3.69 -14.36
CA GLY A 36 -12.36 3.32 -15.31
C GLY A 36 -11.80 2.59 -16.52
N TRP A 37 -10.70 3.10 -17.09
CA TRP A 37 -10.12 2.55 -18.32
C TRP A 37 -9.59 1.12 -18.13
N SER A 38 -8.96 0.81 -17.00
CA SER A 38 -8.43 -0.55 -16.73
C SER A 38 -9.50 -1.64 -16.69
N VAL A 39 -10.76 -1.30 -16.38
CA VAL A 39 -11.88 -2.25 -16.33
C VAL A 39 -12.94 -1.98 -17.39
N ARG A 40 -12.63 -1.11 -18.38
CA ARG A 40 -13.49 -0.74 -19.51
C ARG A 40 -14.86 -0.19 -19.11
N VAL A 41 -14.92 0.57 -18.01
CA VAL A 41 -16.14 1.28 -17.56
C VAL A 41 -15.93 2.79 -17.54
N ASN A 42 -17.02 3.55 -17.60
CA ASN A 42 -16.96 4.99 -17.39
C ASN A 42 -16.96 5.29 -15.88
N SER A 43 -15.87 5.86 -15.38
CA SER A 43 -15.73 6.14 -13.94
C SER A 43 -16.74 7.15 -13.41
N ARG A 44 -17.21 8.11 -14.23
CA ARG A 44 -18.28 9.04 -13.82
C ARG A 44 -19.60 8.31 -13.67
N ALA A 45 -19.95 7.45 -14.62
CA ALA A 45 -21.19 6.68 -14.55
C ALA A 45 -21.19 5.74 -13.33
N GLU A 46 -20.09 5.03 -13.08
CA GLU A 46 -19.98 4.15 -11.91
C GLU A 46 -20.06 4.94 -10.59
N LEU A 47 -19.42 6.10 -10.48
CA LEU A 47 -19.38 6.87 -9.23
C LEU A 47 -20.63 7.71 -8.95
N ALA A 48 -21.29 8.26 -9.98
CA ALA A 48 -22.31 9.30 -9.81
C ALA A 48 -23.68 8.94 -10.40
N GLU A 49 -23.77 7.92 -11.26
CA GLU A 49 -25.04 7.49 -11.85
C GLU A 49 -25.50 6.14 -11.28
N ARG A 50 -24.57 5.19 -11.12
CA ARG A 50 -24.85 3.86 -10.55
C ARG A 50 -24.64 3.78 -9.05
N ASP A 51 -24.04 4.81 -8.44
CA ASP A 51 -23.66 4.85 -7.03
C ASP A 51 -22.89 3.61 -6.57
N ASN A 52 -21.96 3.14 -7.41
CA ASN A 52 -21.18 1.94 -7.12
C ASN A 52 -20.15 2.22 -6.02
N PHE A 53 -20.55 1.97 -4.76
CA PHE A 53 -19.71 2.17 -3.59
C PHE A 53 -18.41 1.35 -3.64
N ALA A 54 -18.45 0.14 -4.19
CA ALA A 54 -17.26 -0.71 -4.31
C ALA A 54 -16.24 -0.10 -5.29
N PHE A 55 -16.70 0.35 -6.46
CA PHE A 55 -15.85 1.10 -7.40
C PHE A 55 -15.32 2.39 -6.75
N GLY A 56 -16.15 3.07 -5.96
CA GLY A 56 -15.76 4.23 -5.16
C GLY A 56 -14.61 3.95 -4.19
N VAL A 57 -14.74 2.93 -3.34
CA VAL A 57 -13.71 2.55 -2.35
C VAL A 57 -12.41 2.11 -3.03
N SER A 58 -12.50 1.29 -4.08
CA SER A 58 -11.33 0.88 -4.86
C SER A 58 -10.61 2.09 -5.48
N THR A 59 -11.38 3.04 -6.04
CA THR A 59 -10.83 4.28 -6.62
C THR A 59 -10.20 5.17 -5.56
N ALA A 60 -10.83 5.34 -4.40
CA ALA A 60 -10.29 6.10 -3.28
C ALA A 60 -8.96 5.52 -2.79
N GLY A 61 -8.87 4.19 -2.64
CA GLY A 61 -7.63 3.50 -2.28
C GLY A 61 -6.52 3.72 -3.32
N ALA A 62 -6.86 3.70 -4.61
CA ALA A 62 -5.93 3.97 -5.70
C ALA A 62 -5.39 5.41 -5.70
N VAL A 63 -6.26 6.40 -5.48
CA VAL A 63 -5.88 7.81 -5.39
C VAL A 63 -5.02 8.06 -4.16
N LEU A 64 -5.40 7.51 -3.00
CA LEU A 64 -4.60 7.59 -1.77
C LEU A 64 -3.23 6.92 -1.93
N ALA A 65 -3.18 5.74 -2.55
CA ALA A 65 -1.94 5.03 -2.85
C ALA A 65 -0.99 5.91 -3.67
N LEU A 66 -1.48 6.55 -4.73
CA LEU A 66 -0.65 7.47 -5.51
C LEU A 66 -0.20 8.68 -4.68
N GLY A 67 -1.08 9.26 -3.87
CA GLY A 67 -0.70 10.34 -2.95
C GLY A 67 0.45 9.94 -2.02
N ILE A 68 0.39 8.76 -1.41
CA ILE A 68 1.45 8.21 -0.55
C ILE A 68 2.77 8.08 -1.34
N VAL A 69 2.75 7.53 -2.54
CA VAL A 69 3.95 7.41 -3.39
C VAL A 69 4.56 8.78 -3.69
N LEU A 70 3.74 9.77 -4.05
CA LEU A 70 4.22 11.11 -4.38
C LEU A 70 4.90 11.78 -3.19
N THR A 71 4.51 11.50 -1.95
CA THR A 71 5.24 12.00 -0.77
C THR A 71 6.65 11.42 -0.60
N GLY A 72 7.02 10.38 -1.37
CA GLY A 72 8.39 9.88 -1.43
C GLY A 72 9.20 10.44 -2.62
N ALA A 73 8.52 11.10 -3.57
CA ALA A 73 9.16 11.78 -4.69
C ALA A 73 9.42 13.26 -4.40
N ILE A 74 8.61 13.88 -3.54
CA ILE A 74 8.79 15.26 -3.08
C ILE A 74 9.90 15.27 -2.02
N THR A 75 11.09 15.73 -2.38
CA THR A 75 12.20 15.94 -1.46
C THR A 75 12.16 17.37 -0.88
N GLY A 76 12.57 17.54 0.37
CA GLY A 76 12.60 18.87 1.02
C GLY A 76 13.76 19.77 0.57
N GLU A 77 14.67 19.24 -0.24
CA GLU A 77 15.82 19.96 -0.78
C GLU A 77 15.52 20.39 -2.21
N ALA A 78 15.68 21.69 -2.49
CA ALA A 78 15.45 22.24 -3.81
C ALA A 78 16.38 21.58 -4.84
N ALA A 79 15.81 20.97 -5.89
CA ALA A 79 16.62 20.56 -7.04
C ALA A 79 17.42 21.74 -7.60
N ASN A 80 18.58 21.44 -8.20
CA ASN A 80 19.47 22.44 -8.81
C ASN A 80 18.79 23.29 -9.91
N SER A 81 17.62 22.88 -10.42
CA SER A 81 16.79 23.67 -11.32
C SER A 81 15.32 23.24 -11.28
N TYR A 82 14.41 24.19 -11.56
CA TYR A 82 12.97 23.91 -11.66
C TYR A 82 12.62 22.86 -12.73
N ALA A 83 13.41 22.79 -13.82
CA ALA A 83 13.20 21.79 -14.87
C ALA A 83 13.53 20.38 -14.38
N MET A 84 14.63 20.22 -13.64
CA MET A 84 15.00 18.94 -13.04
C MET A 84 13.98 18.48 -11.99
N GLU A 85 13.44 19.40 -11.20
CA GLU A 85 12.34 19.11 -10.28
C GLU A 85 11.12 18.53 -11.03
N ALA A 86 10.63 19.26 -12.04
CA ALA A 86 9.47 18.84 -12.81
C ALA A 86 9.67 17.48 -13.48
N ILE A 87 10.88 17.23 -14.00
CA ILE A 87 11.26 15.94 -14.59
C ILE A 87 11.26 14.85 -13.51
N GLY A 88 11.96 15.04 -12.39
CA GLY A 88 12.07 14.06 -11.31
C GLY A 88 10.70 13.67 -10.75
N MET A 89 9.91 14.67 -10.35
CA MET A 89 8.56 14.47 -9.82
C MET A 89 7.65 13.76 -10.83
N THR A 90 7.74 14.08 -12.12
CA THR A 90 6.99 13.38 -13.16
C THR A 90 7.45 11.93 -13.33
N PHE A 91 8.75 11.67 -13.40
CA PHE A 91 9.29 10.32 -13.60
C PHE A 91 8.98 9.40 -12.43
N TYR A 92 9.26 9.83 -11.18
CA TYR A 92 8.93 9.03 -10.01
C TYR A 92 7.42 8.85 -9.83
N GLY A 93 6.63 9.90 -10.09
CA GLY A 93 5.18 9.83 -10.02
C GLY A 93 4.57 8.84 -11.04
N VAL A 94 5.01 8.89 -12.31
CA VAL A 94 4.57 7.95 -13.35
C VAL A 94 5.07 6.53 -13.06
N PHE A 95 6.33 6.37 -12.67
CA PHE A 95 6.88 5.06 -12.34
C PHE A 95 6.16 4.43 -11.16
N GLY A 96 5.94 5.18 -10.09
CA GLY A 96 5.18 4.71 -8.92
C GLY A 96 3.72 4.38 -9.25
N LEU A 97 3.07 5.14 -10.14
CA LEU A 97 1.73 4.81 -10.67
C LEU A 97 1.73 3.45 -11.39
N ILE A 98 2.73 3.19 -12.25
CA ILE A 98 2.90 1.90 -12.93
C ILE A 98 3.08 0.78 -11.91
N LEU A 99 3.92 0.98 -10.90
CA LEU A 99 4.15 -0.02 -9.85
C LEU A 99 2.90 -0.28 -9.01
N ILE A 100 2.09 0.74 -8.68
CA ILE A 100 0.80 0.55 -7.99
C ILE A 100 -0.13 -0.33 -8.83
N LYS A 101 -0.26 -0.03 -10.14
CA LYS A 101 -1.09 -0.84 -11.05
C LYS A 101 -0.58 -2.27 -11.15
N PHE A 102 0.74 -2.45 -11.27
CA PHE A 102 1.35 -3.77 -11.36
C PHE A 102 1.22 -4.56 -10.04
N GLY A 103 1.40 -3.92 -8.88
CA GLY A 103 1.20 -4.56 -7.57
C GLY A 103 -0.25 -5.00 -7.37
N ARG A 104 -1.22 -4.18 -7.77
CA ARG A 104 -2.64 -4.56 -7.77
C ARG A 104 -2.96 -5.71 -8.72
N PHE A 105 -2.23 -5.83 -9.83
CA PHE A 105 -2.34 -6.97 -10.73
C PHE A 105 -1.75 -8.23 -10.11
N LEU A 106 -0.57 -8.16 -9.49
CA LEU A 106 0.04 -9.28 -8.77
C LEU A 106 -0.84 -9.75 -7.61
N HIS A 107 -1.40 -8.83 -6.83
CA HIS A 107 -2.32 -9.19 -5.75
C HIS A 107 -3.59 -9.87 -6.29
N ASP A 108 -4.19 -9.35 -7.35
CA ASP A 108 -5.35 -9.97 -8.00
C ASP A 108 -5.04 -11.38 -8.54
N LYS A 109 -4.01 -11.54 -9.37
CA LYS A 109 -3.78 -12.81 -10.09
C LYS A 109 -2.96 -13.84 -9.32
N VAL A 110 -2.14 -13.40 -8.37
CA VAL A 110 -1.23 -14.27 -7.62
C VAL A 110 -1.67 -14.44 -6.18
N ALA A 111 -2.12 -13.39 -5.48
CA ALA A 111 -2.56 -13.51 -4.09
C ALA A 111 -4.03 -13.99 -4.00
N LEU A 112 -4.93 -13.41 -4.79
CA LEU A 112 -6.36 -13.71 -4.84
C LEU A 112 -6.78 -14.42 -6.14
N ASN A 113 -6.12 -15.52 -6.48
CA ASN A 113 -6.28 -16.22 -7.76
C ASN A 113 -7.62 -16.95 -7.99
N GLU A 114 -8.53 -16.96 -7.02
CA GLU A 114 -9.85 -17.61 -7.13
C GLU A 114 -10.97 -16.62 -7.49
N VAL A 115 -10.67 -15.31 -7.51
CA VAL A 115 -11.67 -14.25 -7.68
C VAL A 115 -11.41 -13.42 -8.93
N ASP A 116 -12.46 -13.09 -9.68
CA ASP A 116 -12.40 -12.00 -10.66
C ASP A 116 -12.65 -10.66 -9.97
N LYS A 117 -11.59 -10.07 -9.42
CA LYS A 117 -11.66 -8.80 -8.69
C LYS A 117 -12.35 -7.69 -9.48
N ASN A 118 -12.07 -7.56 -10.77
CA ASN A 118 -12.62 -6.46 -11.57
C ASN A 118 -14.13 -6.63 -11.75
N SER A 119 -14.58 -7.86 -12.05
CA SER A 119 -16.00 -8.19 -12.12
C SER A 119 -16.70 -7.93 -10.78
N GLN A 120 -16.10 -8.38 -9.67
CA GLN A 120 -16.65 -8.18 -8.32
C GLN A 120 -16.82 -6.69 -7.97
N ILE A 121 -15.83 -5.83 -8.27
CA ILE A 121 -15.91 -4.39 -8.01
C ILE A 121 -16.99 -3.72 -8.87
N VAL A 122 -17.06 -4.07 -10.17
CA VAL A 122 -18.11 -3.54 -11.06
C VAL A 122 -19.51 -3.98 -10.61
N ASN A 123 -19.62 -5.17 -10.00
CA ASN A 123 -20.88 -5.68 -9.44
C ASN A 123 -21.17 -5.21 -8.00
N GLY A 124 -20.40 -4.25 -7.46
CA GLY A 124 -20.69 -3.63 -6.17
C GLY A 124 -20.18 -4.40 -4.94
N ASN A 125 -19.25 -5.35 -5.10
CA ASN A 125 -18.71 -6.12 -3.98
C ASN A 125 -17.77 -5.28 -3.10
N MET A 126 -18.29 -4.87 -1.94
CA MET A 126 -17.57 -4.02 -0.98
C MET A 126 -16.38 -4.71 -0.31
N SER A 127 -16.45 -6.01 0.02
CA SER A 127 -15.32 -6.71 0.65
C SER A 127 -14.12 -6.79 -0.29
N ILE A 128 -14.34 -7.08 -1.57
CA ILE A 128 -13.27 -7.10 -2.57
C ILE A 128 -12.69 -5.70 -2.79
N ALA A 129 -13.54 -4.67 -2.85
CA ALA A 129 -13.08 -3.29 -2.99
C ALA A 129 -12.23 -2.80 -1.81
N ILE A 130 -12.61 -3.17 -0.57
CA ILE A 130 -11.83 -2.85 0.64
C ILE A 130 -10.44 -3.51 0.58
N VAL A 131 -10.37 -4.80 0.23
CA VAL A 131 -9.10 -5.51 0.10
C VAL A 131 -8.24 -4.93 -1.02
N ASP A 132 -8.83 -4.64 -2.18
CA ASP A 132 -8.10 -4.06 -3.31
C ASP A 132 -7.56 -2.64 -3.00
N ALA A 133 -8.35 -1.81 -2.29
CA ALA A 133 -7.89 -0.51 -1.80
C ALA A 133 -6.71 -0.66 -0.81
N ALA A 134 -6.81 -1.59 0.14
CA ALA A 134 -5.75 -1.83 1.12
C ALA A 134 -4.48 -2.40 0.47
N ALA A 135 -4.59 -3.26 -0.53
CA ALA A 135 -3.45 -3.78 -1.29
C ALA A 135 -2.74 -2.66 -2.07
N ALA A 136 -3.49 -1.72 -2.64
CA ALA A 136 -2.93 -0.53 -3.30
C ALA A 136 -2.18 0.36 -2.29
N ILE A 137 -2.78 0.63 -1.13
CA ILE A 137 -2.18 1.45 -0.07
C ILE A 137 -0.91 0.78 0.48
N ALA A 138 -0.96 -0.53 0.77
CA ALA A 138 0.20 -1.29 1.23
C ALA A 138 1.35 -1.24 0.21
N THR A 139 1.03 -1.44 -1.07
CA THR A 139 2.00 -1.32 -2.17
C THR A 139 2.62 0.09 -2.23
N ALA A 140 1.80 1.13 -2.08
CA ALA A 140 2.27 2.51 -2.11
C ALA A 140 3.18 2.89 -0.94
N ILE A 141 2.87 2.44 0.28
CA ILE A 141 3.72 2.66 1.47
C ILE A 141 5.13 2.10 1.23
N ILE A 142 5.20 0.91 0.63
CA ILE A 142 6.46 0.26 0.28
C ILE A 142 7.18 1.03 -0.83
N ILE A 143 6.50 1.36 -1.93
CA ILE A 143 7.12 2.13 -3.02
C ILE A 143 7.70 3.44 -2.47
N ARG A 144 6.93 4.16 -1.65
CA ARG A 144 7.37 5.38 -0.99
C ARG A 144 8.64 5.15 -0.16
N SER A 145 8.67 4.10 0.66
CA SER A 145 9.85 3.74 1.47
C SER A 145 11.09 3.57 0.60
N VAL A 146 10.95 2.83 -0.50
CA VAL A 146 12.06 2.51 -1.38
C VAL A 146 12.52 3.73 -2.19
N LEU A 147 11.59 4.62 -2.58
CA LEU A 147 11.93 5.90 -3.20
C LEU A 147 12.75 6.80 -2.28
N MET A 148 12.44 6.81 -0.98
CA MET A 148 13.21 7.55 0.02
C MET A 148 14.57 6.90 0.33
N TRP A 149 14.72 5.60 0.07
CA TRP A 149 15.93 4.83 0.34
C TRP A 149 16.94 4.87 -0.83
N ALA A 150 16.45 4.87 -2.07
CA ALA A 150 17.29 4.90 -3.25
C ALA A 150 17.50 6.35 -3.71
N GLU A 151 18.76 6.80 -3.70
CA GLU A 151 19.14 8.16 -4.06
C GLU A 151 19.28 8.32 -5.59
N ASP A 152 19.14 9.55 -6.07
CA ASP A 152 19.32 9.99 -7.46
C ASP A 152 18.35 9.44 -8.52
N ILE A 153 18.28 10.14 -9.67
CA ILE A 153 17.50 9.74 -10.84
C ILE A 153 18.42 8.95 -11.80
N THR A 154 18.79 7.73 -11.42
CA THR A 154 19.64 6.84 -12.25
C THR A 154 18.97 5.51 -12.57
N LEU A 155 19.49 4.81 -13.59
CA LEU A 155 18.99 3.48 -13.94
C LEU A 155 19.12 2.49 -12.76
N ASP A 156 20.22 2.57 -12.02
CA ASP A 156 20.51 1.73 -10.87
C ASP A 156 19.46 1.94 -9.76
N THR A 157 19.05 3.19 -9.54
CA THR A 157 17.96 3.56 -8.62
C THR A 157 16.64 2.89 -9.03
N PHE A 158 16.25 3.00 -10.30
CA PHE A 158 15.01 2.39 -10.79
C PHE A 158 15.02 0.85 -10.71
N ILE A 159 16.17 0.22 -10.97
CA ILE A 159 16.35 -1.23 -10.80
C ILE A 159 16.19 -1.62 -9.31
N ALA A 160 16.80 -0.85 -8.41
CA ALA A 160 16.70 -1.07 -6.97
C ALA A 160 15.24 -0.92 -6.50
N ILE A 161 14.54 0.13 -6.95
CA ILE A 161 13.14 0.36 -6.64
C ILE A 161 12.26 -0.80 -7.11
N PHE A 162 12.42 -1.22 -8.37
CA PHE A 162 11.66 -2.33 -8.93
C PHE A 162 11.91 -3.63 -8.17
N THR A 163 13.16 -3.90 -7.78
CA THR A 163 13.51 -5.15 -7.11
C THR A 163 13.00 -5.21 -5.68
N ALA A 164 13.14 -4.14 -4.89
CA ALA A 164 12.57 -4.07 -3.55
C ALA A 164 11.02 -4.10 -3.60
N PHE A 165 10.41 -3.50 -4.63
CA PHE A 165 9.00 -3.68 -4.92
C PHE A 165 8.65 -5.16 -5.13
N LEU A 166 9.36 -5.90 -5.98
CA LEU A 166 9.08 -7.32 -6.23
C LEU A 166 9.20 -8.18 -4.96
N ILE A 167 10.23 -7.95 -4.15
CA ILE A 167 10.39 -8.63 -2.84
C ILE A 167 9.18 -8.34 -1.95
N SER A 168 8.74 -7.09 -1.91
CA SER A 168 7.61 -6.69 -1.09
C SER A 168 6.27 -7.26 -1.58
N GLN A 169 6.06 -7.34 -2.90
CA GLN A 169 4.90 -8.00 -3.49
C GLN A 169 4.89 -9.49 -3.16
N LEU A 170 6.05 -10.17 -3.23
CA LEU A 170 6.19 -11.56 -2.81
C LEU A 170 5.76 -11.73 -1.34
N MET A 171 6.15 -10.80 -0.47
CA MET A 171 5.82 -10.88 0.95
C MET A 171 4.34 -10.61 1.25
N LEU A 172 3.70 -9.71 0.50
CA LEU A 172 2.23 -9.55 0.54
C LEU A 172 1.52 -10.82 0.06
N VAL A 173 2.01 -11.48 -1.02
CA VAL A 173 1.48 -12.76 -1.47
C VAL A 173 1.61 -13.83 -0.39
N ILE A 174 2.80 -13.97 0.23
CA ILE A 174 3.03 -14.93 1.31
C ILE A 174 2.07 -14.67 2.48
N LEU A 175 1.91 -13.41 2.89
CA LEU A 175 0.96 -13.02 3.93
C LEU A 175 -0.46 -13.45 3.56
N THR A 176 -0.95 -13.09 2.38
CA THR A 176 -2.31 -13.42 1.94
C THR A 176 -2.53 -14.93 1.87
N ARG A 177 -1.59 -15.69 1.30
CA ARG A 177 -1.68 -17.16 1.23
C ARG A 177 -1.62 -17.82 2.61
N PHE A 178 -0.81 -17.31 3.51
CA PHE A 178 -0.78 -17.78 4.89
C PHE A 178 -2.12 -17.53 5.60
N ARG A 179 -2.75 -16.37 5.38
CA ARG A 179 -4.07 -16.06 5.93
C ARG A 179 -5.17 -16.93 5.34
N GLU A 180 -5.14 -17.16 4.05
CA GLU A 180 -6.03 -18.09 3.35
C GLU A 180 -5.95 -19.50 3.97
N HIS A 181 -4.73 -20.03 4.13
CA HIS A 181 -4.53 -21.34 4.74
C HIS A 181 -5.05 -21.42 6.19
N GLN A 182 -4.80 -20.38 6.99
CA GLN A 182 -5.29 -20.30 8.37
C GLN A 182 -6.80 -20.20 8.45
N TYR A 183 -7.44 -19.50 7.51
CA TYR A 183 -8.89 -19.42 7.39
C TYR A 183 -9.47 -20.79 7.04
N ALA A 184 -8.95 -21.47 6.03
CA ALA A 184 -9.40 -22.80 5.62
C ALA A 184 -9.33 -23.81 6.79
N LYS A 185 -8.23 -23.78 7.56
CA LYS A 185 -8.06 -24.62 8.76
C LYS A 185 -9.14 -24.39 9.83
N ARG A 186 -9.67 -23.16 9.94
CA ARG A 186 -10.68 -22.79 10.93
C ARG A 186 -12.12 -22.97 10.43
N ASN A 187 -12.31 -23.04 9.11
CA ASN A 187 -13.61 -23.09 8.46
C ASN A 187 -13.78 -24.34 7.58
N GLN A 188 -13.35 -25.50 8.08
CA GLN A 188 -13.60 -26.81 7.44
C GLN A 188 -13.12 -26.93 5.98
N GLY A 189 -12.03 -26.24 5.64
CA GLY A 189 -11.48 -26.21 4.29
C GLY A 189 -12.12 -25.20 3.33
N ASP A 190 -13.00 -24.33 3.82
CA ASP A 190 -13.60 -23.27 3.00
C ASP A 190 -12.57 -22.17 2.63
N SER A 191 -12.85 -21.46 1.55
CA SER A 191 -11.96 -20.44 0.96
C SER A 191 -12.27 -19.05 1.52
N MET A 192 -11.25 -18.34 2.02
CA MET A 192 -11.42 -16.95 2.43
C MET A 192 -11.67 -16.06 1.22
N GLN A 193 -11.13 -16.39 0.05
CA GLN A 193 -11.44 -15.70 -1.19
C GLN A 193 -12.92 -15.79 -1.55
N LYS A 194 -13.52 -16.97 -1.44
CA LYS A 194 -14.95 -17.16 -1.65
C LYS A 194 -15.79 -16.41 -0.61
N ALA A 195 -15.34 -16.35 0.64
CA ALA A 195 -15.99 -15.53 1.66
C ALA A 195 -15.96 -14.02 1.30
N LEU A 196 -14.86 -13.54 0.72
CA LEU A 196 -14.77 -12.17 0.19
C LEU A 196 -15.69 -11.96 -1.02
N GLU A 197 -15.82 -12.94 -1.91
CA GLU A 197 -16.80 -12.88 -3.02
C GLU A 197 -18.25 -12.81 -2.51
N GLN A 198 -18.54 -13.45 -1.38
CA GLN A 198 -19.85 -13.42 -0.73
C GLN A 198 -20.15 -12.13 0.05
N GLY A 199 -19.27 -11.13 -0.01
CA GLY A 199 -19.53 -9.83 0.62
C GLY A 199 -19.09 -9.73 2.07
N GLN A 200 -18.24 -10.64 2.58
CA GLN A 200 -17.85 -10.64 4.00
C GLN A 200 -16.88 -9.50 4.36
N VAL A 201 -17.45 -8.34 4.69
CA VAL A 201 -16.71 -7.11 5.02
C VAL A 201 -15.80 -7.29 6.24
N ALA A 202 -16.21 -8.05 7.26
CA ALA A 202 -15.39 -8.25 8.46
C ALA A 202 -14.04 -8.93 8.13
N ILE A 203 -14.05 -9.95 7.27
CA ILE A 203 -12.82 -10.60 6.79
C ILE A 203 -11.98 -9.61 5.96
N ALA A 204 -12.61 -8.83 5.09
CA ALA A 204 -11.94 -7.82 4.27
C ALA A 204 -11.21 -6.77 5.12
N VAL A 205 -11.88 -6.23 6.15
CA VAL A 205 -11.30 -5.25 7.08
C VAL A 205 -10.13 -5.86 7.84
N ARG A 206 -10.30 -7.05 8.42
CA ARG A 206 -9.21 -7.74 9.14
C ARG A 206 -8.00 -7.99 8.24
N HIS A 207 -8.23 -8.48 7.03
CA HIS A 207 -7.15 -8.76 6.08
C HIS A 207 -6.43 -7.47 5.63
N SER A 208 -7.18 -6.41 5.39
CA SER A 208 -6.66 -5.08 5.07
C SER A 208 -5.70 -4.57 6.15
N GLY A 209 -6.06 -4.75 7.42
CA GLY A 209 -5.19 -4.39 8.54
C GLY A 209 -3.87 -5.12 8.54
N TYR A 210 -3.86 -6.41 8.20
CA TYR A 210 -2.60 -7.15 8.08
C TYR A 210 -1.73 -6.68 6.90
N MET A 211 -2.31 -6.38 5.74
CA MET A 211 -1.54 -5.90 4.59
C MET A 211 -0.92 -4.52 4.85
N ILE A 212 -1.70 -3.60 5.43
CA ILE A 212 -1.21 -2.26 5.77
C ILE A 212 -0.14 -2.34 6.87
N ALA A 213 -0.35 -3.17 7.90
CA ALA A 213 0.64 -3.42 8.95
C ALA A 213 1.96 -3.95 8.36
N MET A 214 1.85 -4.94 7.47
CA MET A 214 3.01 -5.51 6.78
C MET A 214 3.80 -4.45 6.01
N ALA A 215 3.11 -3.56 5.28
CA ALA A 215 3.76 -2.49 4.53
C ALA A 215 4.52 -1.50 5.43
N PHE A 216 3.95 -1.08 6.56
CA PHE A 216 4.65 -0.22 7.52
C PHE A 216 5.85 -0.91 8.15
N THR A 217 5.69 -2.18 8.52
CA THR A 217 6.78 -3.01 9.03
C THR A 217 7.91 -3.18 8.01
N PHE A 218 7.60 -3.23 6.72
CA PHE A 218 8.60 -3.31 5.65
C PHE A 218 9.30 -1.98 5.38
N ASN A 219 8.57 -0.88 5.49
CA ASN A 219 9.18 0.44 5.44
C ASN A 219 10.29 0.59 6.50
N ALA A 220 10.13 -0.02 7.67
CA ALA A 220 11.16 -0.01 8.70
C ALA A 220 12.45 -0.76 8.30
N ALA A 221 12.36 -1.78 7.44
CA ALA A 221 13.53 -2.55 6.98
C ALA A 221 14.52 -1.70 6.18
N SER A 222 14.06 -0.62 5.52
CA SER A 222 14.94 0.28 4.75
C SER A 222 15.99 0.97 5.61
N HIS A 223 15.75 1.13 6.91
CA HIS A 223 16.68 1.81 7.83
C HIS A 223 17.89 0.93 8.20
N PHE A 224 17.81 -0.39 7.98
CA PHE A 224 18.90 -1.33 8.25
C PHE A 224 19.78 -1.62 7.03
N ILE A 225 19.41 -1.10 5.85
CA ILE A 225 20.06 -1.42 4.59
C ILE A 225 20.63 -0.11 4.04
N ILE A 226 21.96 -0.04 3.92
CA ILE A 226 22.61 1.09 3.24
C ILE A 226 22.51 0.83 1.74
N TYR A 227 21.98 1.79 0.99
CA TYR A 227 21.92 1.69 -0.47
C TYR A 227 23.31 1.80 -1.07
N ASP A 228 23.67 0.84 -1.93
CA ASP A 228 24.85 0.91 -2.79
C ASP A 228 24.42 0.59 -4.24
N PRO A 229 24.52 1.55 -5.18
CA PRO A 229 24.12 1.35 -6.58
C PRO A 229 24.83 0.18 -7.27
N SER A 230 26.05 -0.13 -6.86
CA SER A 230 26.87 -1.18 -7.47
C SER A 230 26.67 -2.56 -6.83
N ALA A 231 26.21 -2.61 -5.57
CA ALA A 231 26.05 -3.84 -4.81
C ALA A 231 24.64 -4.45 -4.93
N TYR A 232 24.16 -4.63 -6.17
CA TYR A 232 22.84 -5.19 -6.47
C TYR A 232 22.49 -6.44 -5.66
N PHE A 233 23.42 -7.40 -5.58
CA PHE A 233 23.21 -8.64 -4.85
C PHE A 233 22.99 -8.39 -3.35
N MET A 234 23.81 -7.52 -2.74
CA MET A 234 23.71 -7.21 -1.31
C MET A 234 22.42 -6.47 -0.99
N ASN A 235 22.00 -5.53 -1.85
CA ASN A 235 20.72 -4.84 -1.70
C ASN A 235 19.56 -5.83 -1.69
N ILE A 236 19.50 -6.74 -2.67
CA ILE A 236 18.43 -7.74 -2.80
C ILE A 236 18.38 -8.66 -1.58
N VAL A 237 19.54 -9.22 -1.20
CA VAL A 237 19.63 -10.13 -0.05
C VAL A 237 19.28 -9.41 1.25
N GLY A 238 19.76 -8.19 1.45
CA GLY A 238 19.41 -7.34 2.60
C GLY A 238 17.91 -7.12 2.69
N TRP A 239 17.29 -6.64 1.62
CA TRP A 239 15.84 -6.40 1.55
C TRP A 239 15.05 -7.67 1.87
N LEU A 240 15.39 -8.80 1.26
CA LEU A 240 14.71 -10.07 1.52
C LEU A 240 14.88 -10.54 2.97
N THR A 241 16.10 -10.43 3.51
CA THR A 241 16.45 -10.93 4.84
C THR A 241 15.72 -10.13 5.93
N PHE A 242 15.82 -8.80 5.89
CA PHE A 242 15.14 -7.95 6.86
C PHE A 242 13.62 -8.02 6.69
N SER A 243 13.10 -8.13 5.45
CA SER A 243 11.67 -8.38 5.21
C SER A 243 11.15 -9.63 5.93
N ILE A 244 11.89 -10.75 5.88
CA ILE A 244 11.50 -11.99 6.57
C ILE A 244 11.56 -11.83 8.09
N ILE A 245 12.65 -11.25 8.62
CA ILE A 245 12.80 -10.99 10.05
C ILE A 245 11.64 -10.13 10.56
N MET A 246 11.30 -9.09 9.81
CA MET A 246 10.26 -8.14 10.14
C MET A 246 8.85 -8.74 10.08
N LEU A 247 8.58 -9.62 9.10
CA LEU A 247 7.35 -10.40 9.06
C LEU A 247 7.19 -11.30 10.30
N ILE A 248 8.27 -11.95 10.72
CA ILE A 248 8.25 -12.82 11.92
C ILE A 248 8.02 -11.96 13.17
N ALA A 249 8.74 -10.86 13.32
CA ALA A 249 8.59 -9.95 14.45
C ALA A 249 7.17 -9.39 14.55
N LEU A 250 6.61 -8.89 13.45
CA LEU A 250 5.23 -8.42 13.38
C LEU A 250 4.25 -9.56 13.73
N SER A 251 4.44 -10.76 13.21
CA SER A 251 3.55 -11.91 13.48
C SER A 251 3.52 -12.29 14.96
N VAL A 252 4.69 -12.32 15.61
CA VAL A 252 4.81 -12.60 17.04
C VAL A 252 4.15 -11.51 17.87
N LEU A 253 4.44 -10.24 17.59
CA LEU A 253 3.89 -9.11 18.33
C LEU A 253 2.37 -9.02 18.16
N LEU A 254 1.85 -9.24 16.96
CA LEU A 254 0.42 -9.32 16.72
C LEU A 254 -0.24 -10.45 17.52
N ALA A 255 0.41 -11.62 17.63
CA ALA A 255 -0.13 -12.72 18.42
C ALA A 255 -0.21 -12.35 19.91
N VAL A 256 0.83 -11.70 20.45
CA VAL A 256 0.88 -11.27 21.86
C VAL A 256 -0.15 -10.18 22.12
N VAL A 257 -0.11 -9.08 21.38
CA VAL A 257 -0.96 -7.92 21.66
C VAL A 257 -2.43 -8.24 21.43
N LYS A 258 -2.79 -9.01 20.41
CA LYS A 258 -4.20 -9.41 20.23
C LYS A 258 -4.69 -10.28 21.37
N LYS A 259 -3.85 -11.17 21.91
CA LYS A 259 -4.21 -11.96 23.10
C LYS A 259 -4.44 -11.10 24.34
N LEU A 260 -3.73 -9.98 24.46
CA LEU A 260 -3.86 -9.04 25.59
C LEU A 260 -5.05 -8.10 25.43
N VAL A 261 -5.18 -7.46 24.26
CA VAL A 261 -6.18 -6.40 24.01
C VAL A 261 -7.57 -6.99 23.74
N LEU A 262 -7.65 -8.11 23.02
CA LEU A 262 -8.90 -8.81 22.70
C LEU A 262 -9.06 -10.04 23.60
N ALA A 263 -8.62 -9.92 24.85
CA ALA A 263 -8.75 -10.98 25.84
C ALA A 263 -10.22 -11.40 25.97
N GLN A 264 -10.44 -12.71 26.08
CA GLN A 264 -11.78 -13.33 26.18
C GLN A 264 -12.68 -13.22 24.93
N ILE A 265 -12.20 -12.64 23.83
CA ILE A 265 -12.94 -12.56 22.56
C ILE A 265 -12.46 -13.67 21.62
N ASN A 266 -13.38 -14.53 21.15
CA ASN A 266 -13.05 -15.52 20.12
C ASN A 266 -13.09 -14.88 18.73
N LEU A 267 -11.94 -14.39 18.27
CA LEU A 267 -11.81 -13.70 16.97
C LEU A 267 -12.29 -14.53 15.78
N THR A 268 -12.14 -15.85 15.83
CA THR A 268 -12.61 -16.73 14.76
C THR A 268 -14.13 -16.69 14.67
N ASP A 269 -14.82 -16.88 15.80
CA ASP A 269 -16.28 -16.89 15.80
C ASP A 269 -16.84 -15.50 15.48
N GLU A 270 -16.30 -14.45 16.10
CA GLU A 270 -16.76 -13.07 15.91
C GLU A 270 -16.56 -12.60 14.47
N VAL A 271 -15.36 -12.73 13.91
CA VAL A 271 -15.04 -12.16 12.59
C VAL A 271 -15.45 -13.07 11.44
N GLU A 272 -15.19 -14.38 11.55
CA GLU A 272 -15.36 -15.32 10.43
C GLU A 272 -16.77 -15.88 10.35
N LYS A 273 -17.45 -16.09 11.49
CA LYS A 273 -18.79 -16.70 11.51
C LYS A 273 -19.91 -15.69 11.74
N GLN A 274 -19.70 -14.71 12.62
CA GLN A 274 -20.71 -13.70 12.95
C GLN A 274 -20.58 -12.41 12.12
N HIS A 275 -19.55 -12.31 11.28
CA HIS A 275 -19.27 -11.14 10.44
C HIS A 275 -19.17 -9.82 11.22
N ASN A 276 -18.61 -9.87 12.44
CA ASN A 276 -18.49 -8.72 13.32
C ASN A 276 -17.42 -7.74 12.81
N VAL A 277 -17.86 -6.73 12.06
CA VAL A 277 -17.00 -5.67 11.50
C VAL A 277 -16.35 -4.82 12.60
N GLY A 278 -17.01 -4.65 13.75
CA GLY A 278 -16.47 -3.89 14.88
C GLY A 278 -15.21 -4.52 15.45
N VAL A 279 -15.25 -5.84 15.72
CA VAL A 279 -14.07 -6.59 16.17
C VAL A 279 -12.97 -6.59 15.10
N ALA A 280 -13.33 -6.75 13.83
CA ALA A 280 -12.37 -6.68 12.72
C ALA A 280 -11.69 -5.30 12.61
N ALA A 281 -12.42 -4.21 12.85
CA ALA A 281 -11.88 -2.86 12.83
C ALA A 281 -10.90 -2.62 13.99
N VAL A 282 -11.20 -3.12 15.19
CA VAL A 282 -10.26 -3.09 16.32
C VAL A 282 -9.02 -3.92 16.00
N GLU A 283 -9.16 -5.09 15.37
CA GLU A 283 -8.02 -5.90 14.96
C GLU A 283 -7.14 -5.21 13.90
N LEU A 284 -7.76 -4.50 12.93
CA LEU A 284 -7.05 -3.64 11.98
C LEU A 284 -6.27 -2.56 12.71
N ALA A 285 -6.92 -1.84 13.63
CA ALA A 285 -6.29 -0.74 14.37
C ALA A 285 -5.10 -1.22 15.21
N ILE A 286 -5.25 -2.35 15.92
CA ILE A 286 -4.14 -3.00 16.64
C ILE A 286 -3.00 -3.32 15.68
N SER A 287 -3.32 -3.90 14.51
CA SER A 287 -2.31 -4.34 13.55
C SER A 287 -1.49 -3.17 13.01
N VAL A 288 -2.16 -2.11 12.57
CA VAL A 288 -1.51 -0.90 12.06
C VAL A 288 -0.74 -0.18 13.18
N SER A 289 -1.29 -0.09 14.40
CA SER A 289 -0.61 0.58 15.51
C SER A 289 0.70 -0.10 15.89
N ILE A 290 0.72 -1.43 15.99
CA ILE A 290 1.95 -2.19 16.27
C ILE A 290 2.97 -1.98 15.16
N ALA A 291 2.54 -2.03 13.90
CA ALA A 291 3.43 -1.82 12.77
C ALA A 291 4.03 -0.40 12.75
N LEU A 292 3.24 0.62 13.09
CA LEU A 292 3.72 1.99 13.22
C LEU A 292 4.71 2.14 14.38
N ILE A 293 4.44 1.54 15.54
CA ILE A 293 5.37 1.52 16.68
C ILE A 293 6.68 0.83 16.29
N LEU A 294 6.59 -0.32 15.61
CA LEU A 294 7.79 -1.02 15.11
C LEU A 294 8.57 -0.17 14.14
N ALA A 295 7.90 0.50 13.20
CA ALA A 295 8.56 1.38 12.25
C ALA A 295 9.25 2.56 12.94
N ALA A 296 8.61 3.17 13.94
CA ALA A 296 9.18 4.27 14.70
C ALA A 296 10.37 3.85 15.58
N LEU A 297 10.36 2.62 16.12
CA LEU A 297 11.48 2.09 16.91
C LEU A 297 12.75 1.81 16.09
N MET A 298 12.61 1.78 14.76
CA MET A 298 13.67 1.39 13.83
C MET A 298 14.15 2.54 12.94
N ALA A 299 13.45 3.67 12.97
CA ALA A 299 13.83 4.91 12.31
C ALA A 299 14.86 5.68 13.14
#